data_AF-A0A358QV88-F1
#
_entry.id   AF-A0A358QV88-F1
#
_cell.length_a   1.000
_cell.length_b   1.000
_cell.length_c   1.000
_cell.angle_alpha   90.00
_cell.angle_beta   90.00
_cell.angle_gamma   90.00
#
_symmetry.space_group_name_H-M   'P 1'
#
loop_
_entity.id
_entity.type
_entity.pdbx_description
1 polymer ?
#
loop_
_entity_poly.entity_id
_entity_poly.type
_entity_poly.pdbx_seq_one_letter_code
_entity_poly.pdbx_strand_id
1 'polypeptide(L)'
;MTKNQFYTKNNLTLADCSKTNFMVIMEMTLMKHLISQNDVSVRDYVIAIRVLWPKKSDFPISKKLFKNATSFLESRGWHMHLGEDHSRRINRYVTRTR
;
A
#
# COMPACT_ATOMS: atom_id res chain seq x y z
N MET A 1 -18.23 4.18 -18.25
CA MET A 1 -18.91 4.32 -16.95
C MET A 1 -18.33 5.55 -16.27
N THR A 2 -19.14 6.58 -16.00
CA THR A 2 -18.66 7.84 -15.39
C THR A 2 -18.55 7.71 -13.88
N LYS A 3 -17.79 8.60 -13.24
CA LYS A 3 -17.62 8.65 -11.77
C LYS A 3 -18.97 8.54 -11.05
N ASN A 4 -19.93 9.38 -11.42
CA ASN A 4 -21.27 9.38 -10.83
C ASN A 4 -22.02 8.06 -11.06
N GLN A 5 -21.93 7.46 -12.26
CA GLN A 5 -22.56 6.17 -12.55
C GLN A 5 -22.00 5.03 -11.69
N PHE A 6 -20.72 5.07 -11.31
CA PHE A 6 -20.12 4.10 -10.39
C PHE A 6 -20.62 4.29 -8.95
N TYR A 7 -20.72 5.53 -8.46
CA TYR A 7 -21.21 5.81 -7.12
C TYR A 7 -22.69 5.46 -6.95
N THR A 8 -23.54 5.85 -7.91
CA THR A 8 -24.98 5.59 -7.86
C THR A 8 -25.30 4.10 -8.00
N LYS A 9 -24.57 3.35 -8.86
CA LYS A 9 -24.79 1.91 -9.03
C LYS A 9 -24.38 1.09 -7.81
N ASN A 10 -23.46 1.59 -6.98
CA ASN A 10 -22.90 0.87 -5.82
C ASN A 10 -23.38 1.42 -4.45
N ASN A 11 -24.37 2.33 -4.42
CA ASN A 11 -24.89 2.95 -3.19
C ASN A 11 -23.79 3.58 -2.31
N LEU A 12 -22.82 4.25 -2.92
CA LEU A 12 -21.67 4.84 -2.22
C LEU A 12 -21.95 6.31 -1.84
N THR A 13 -21.60 6.69 -0.62
CA THR A 13 -21.78 8.05 -0.06
C THR A 13 -20.61 9.00 -0.40
N LEU A 14 -20.73 10.29 -0.05
CA LEU A 14 -19.63 11.26 -0.19
C LEU A 14 -18.38 10.89 0.64
N ALA A 15 -18.60 10.25 1.80
CA ALA A 15 -17.52 9.70 2.62
C ALA A 15 -16.82 8.53 1.91
N ASP A 16 -17.60 7.68 1.22
CA ASP A 16 -17.05 6.60 0.40
C ASP A 16 -16.30 7.15 -0.82
N CYS A 17 -16.71 8.28 -1.39
CA CYS A 17 -15.97 8.96 -2.46
C CYS A 17 -14.60 9.46 -1.98
N SER A 18 -14.52 10.05 -0.79
CA SER A 18 -13.26 10.49 -0.20
C SER A 18 -12.33 9.31 0.11
N LYS A 19 -12.88 8.24 0.68
CA LYS A 19 -12.16 6.99 0.95
C LYS A 19 -11.66 6.32 -0.34
N THR A 20 -12.51 6.30 -1.37
CA THR A 20 -12.15 5.74 -2.68
C THR A 20 -11.06 6.57 -3.36
N ASN A 21 -11.16 7.89 -3.35
CA ASN A 21 -10.11 8.76 -3.90
C ASN A 21 -8.79 8.56 -3.16
N PHE A 22 -8.83 8.45 -1.83
CA PHE A 22 -7.65 8.17 -1.02
C PHE A 22 -7.00 6.82 -1.36
N MET A 23 -7.79 5.75 -1.50
CA MET A 23 -7.30 4.43 -1.94
C MET A 23 -6.63 4.50 -3.32
N VAL A 24 -7.27 5.16 -4.29
CA VAL A 24 -6.75 5.33 -5.65
C VAL A 24 -5.42 6.09 -5.63
N ILE A 25 -5.32 7.18 -4.85
CA ILE A 25 -4.08 7.95 -4.71
C ILE A 25 -2.97 7.08 -4.13
N MET A 26 -3.26 6.29 -3.10
CA MET A 26 -2.28 5.38 -2.49
C MET A 26 -1.77 4.33 -3.49
N GLU A 27 -2.66 3.71 -4.27
CA GLU A 27 -2.27 2.76 -5.31
C GLU A 27 -1.42 3.43 -6.40
N MET A 28 -1.86 4.58 -6.91
CA MET A 28 -1.15 5.30 -7.96
C MET A 28 0.25 5.74 -7.52
N THR A 29 0.39 6.26 -6.30
CA THR A 29 1.69 6.68 -5.77
C THR A 29 2.63 5.48 -5.60
N LEU A 30 2.14 4.35 -5.07
CA LEU A 30 2.95 3.14 -4.94
C LEU A 30 3.37 2.59 -6.33
N MET A 31 2.45 2.58 -7.31
CA MET A 31 2.78 2.22 -8.68
C MET A 31 3.84 3.14 -9.29
N LYS A 32 3.71 4.46 -9.09
CA LYS A 32 4.70 5.44 -9.56
C LYS A 32 6.09 5.12 -9.01
N HIS A 33 6.21 4.85 -7.70
CA HIS A 33 7.49 4.51 -7.10
C HIS A 33 8.09 3.21 -7.64
N LEU A 34 7.25 2.20 -7.91
CA LEU A 34 7.68 0.96 -8.56
C LEU A 34 8.20 1.19 -9.99
N ILE A 35 7.47 1.98 -10.79
CA ILE A 35 7.88 2.34 -12.15
C ILE A 35 9.21 3.10 -12.14
N SER A 36 9.37 4.04 -11.20
CA SER A 36 10.62 4.79 -11.01
C SER A 36 11.74 3.97 -10.37
N GLN A 37 11.52 2.69 -10.05
CA GLN A 37 12.46 1.81 -9.36
C GLN A 37 13.05 2.40 -8.05
N ASN A 38 12.29 3.22 -7.34
CA ASN A 38 12.73 3.84 -6.09
C ASN A 38 12.40 2.91 -4.90
N ASP A 39 13.36 2.06 -4.53
CA ASP A 39 13.21 1.08 -3.46
C ASP A 39 12.96 1.70 -2.08
N VAL A 40 13.59 2.84 -1.77
CA VAL A 40 13.37 3.57 -0.52
C VAL A 40 11.92 4.03 -0.39
N SER A 41 11.37 4.66 -1.43
CA SER A 41 9.97 5.13 -1.39
C SER A 41 8.98 3.98 -1.39
N VAL A 42 9.23 2.89 -2.13
CA VAL A 42 8.38 1.70 -2.09
C VAL A 42 8.37 1.09 -0.67
N ARG A 43 9.52 0.99 -0.02
CA ARG A 43 9.66 0.50 1.37
C ARG A 43 8.83 1.34 2.32
N ASP A 44 9.00 2.65 2.28
CA ASP A 44 8.33 3.57 3.21
C ASP A 44 6.81 3.51 3.04
N TYR A 45 6.33 3.41 1.80
CA TYR A 45 4.91 3.26 1.52
C TYR A 45 4.34 1.92 2.02
N VAL A 46 5.06 0.81 1.80
CA VAL A 46 4.65 -0.52 2.27
C VAL A 46 4.57 -0.56 3.80
N ILE A 47 5.53 0.07 4.49
CA ILE A 47 5.51 0.22 5.95
C ILE A 47 4.34 1.09 6.40
N ALA A 48 4.13 2.25 5.77
CA ALA A 48 3.04 3.16 6.11
C ALA A 48 1.67 2.46 5.99
N ILE A 49 1.46 1.69 4.92
CA ILE A 49 0.26 0.88 4.74
C ILE A 49 0.12 -0.14 5.89
N ARG A 50 1.19 -0.84 6.25
CA ARG A 50 1.14 -1.83 7.33
C ARG A 50 0.85 -1.23 8.70
N VAL A 51 1.35 -0.02 8.97
CA VAL A 51 1.13 0.71 10.23
C VAL A 51 -0.30 1.23 10.32
N LEU A 52 -0.81 1.84 9.26
CA LEU A 52 -2.14 2.44 9.23
C LEU A 52 -3.25 1.38 9.16
N TRP A 53 -2.98 0.22 8.55
CA TRP A 53 -3.91 -0.91 8.46
C TRP A 53 -3.29 -2.16 9.08
N PRO A 54 -3.50 -2.42 10.38
CA PRO A 54 -2.87 -3.56 11.05
C PRO A 54 -3.23 -4.92 10.44
N LYS A 55 -4.42 -5.02 9.84
CA LYS A 55 -4.90 -6.23 9.18
C LYS A 55 -4.68 -6.11 7.67
N LYS A 56 -4.01 -7.12 7.08
CA LYS A 56 -3.79 -7.21 5.62
C LYS A 56 -5.10 -7.25 4.81
N SER A 57 -6.20 -7.71 5.41
CA SER A 57 -7.53 -7.69 4.79
C SER A 57 -8.03 -6.28 4.50
N ASP A 58 -7.55 -5.29 5.25
CA ASP A 58 -8.10 -3.94 5.28
C ASP A 58 -7.23 -2.98 4.45
N PHE A 59 -6.19 -3.49 3.78
CA PHE A 59 -5.29 -2.66 2.99
C PHE A 59 -6.06 -1.87 1.93
N PRO A 60 -5.78 -0.56 1.82
CA PRO A 60 -6.45 0.33 0.87
C PRO A 60 -5.97 0.13 -0.57
N ILE A 61 -5.21 -0.94 -0.84
CA ILE A 61 -4.58 -1.23 -2.11
C ILE A 61 -4.79 -2.70 -2.48
N SER A 62 -4.71 -3.00 -3.77
CA SER A 62 -4.85 -4.35 -4.28
C SER A 62 -3.75 -5.27 -3.75
N LYS A 63 -4.16 -6.50 -3.38
CA LYS A 63 -3.23 -7.56 -2.92
C LYS A 63 -2.13 -7.84 -3.93
N LYS A 64 -2.45 -7.75 -5.23
CA LYS A 64 -1.49 -7.92 -6.33
C LYS A 64 -0.41 -6.83 -6.32
N LEU A 65 -0.80 -5.56 -6.20
CA LEU A 65 0.15 -4.45 -6.13
C LEU A 65 1.05 -4.56 -4.89
N PHE A 66 0.48 -4.89 -3.74
CA PHE A 66 1.24 -5.09 -2.51
C PHE A 66 2.24 -6.25 -2.62
N LYS A 67 1.84 -7.36 -3.25
CA LYS A 67 2.74 -8.49 -3.54
C LYS A 67 3.87 -8.07 -4.48
N ASN A 68 3.57 -7.33 -5.54
CA ASN A 68 4.58 -6.82 -6.46
C ASN A 68 5.57 -5.88 -5.76
N ALA A 69 5.08 -5.01 -4.88
CA ALA A 69 5.91 -4.10 -4.10
C ALA A 69 6.87 -4.85 -3.17
N THR A 70 6.36 -5.85 -2.45
CA THR A 70 7.17 -6.68 -1.55
C THR A 70 8.22 -7.50 -2.31
N SER A 71 7.85 -8.13 -3.43
CA SER A 71 8.82 -8.86 -4.26
C SER A 71 9.87 -7.95 -4.92
N PHE A 72 9.50 -6.72 -5.29
CA PHE A 72 10.46 -5.72 -5.76
C PHE A 72 11.46 -5.32 -4.67
N LEU A 73 11.00 -5.17 -3.42
CA LEU A 73 11.87 -4.86 -2.29
C LEU A 73 12.83 -6.03 -1.98
N GLU A 74 12.33 -7.26 -2.00
CA GLU A 74 13.13 -8.47 -1.82
C GLU A 74 14.25 -8.57 -2.87
N SER A 75 13.95 -8.29 -4.16
CA SER A 75 14.97 -8.30 -5.22
C SER A 75 16.03 -7.19 -5.08
N ARG A 76 15.78 -6.19 -4.22
CA ARG A 76 16.72 -5.11 -3.86
C ARG A 76 17.42 -5.35 -2.52
N GLY A 77 17.22 -6.52 -1.91
CA GLY A 77 17.85 -6.94 -0.65
C GLY A 77 17.12 -6.47 0.61
N TRP A 78 15.89 -5.97 0.49
CA TRP A 78 15.05 -5.62 1.64
C TRP A 78 14.21 -6.83 2.06
N HIS A 79 14.22 -7.14 3.36
CA HIS A 79 13.42 -8.21 3.94
C HIS A 79 12.31 -7.62 4.80
N MET A 80 11.06 -7.87 4.43
CA MET A 80 9.89 -7.22 5.03
C MET A 80 9.18 -8.13 6.05
N HIS A 81 9.17 -7.74 7.32
CA HIS A 81 8.53 -8.48 8.40
C HIS A 81 7.10 -7.99 8.66
N LEU A 82 6.20 -8.20 7.68
CA LEU A 82 4.84 -7.63 7.70
C LEU A 82 3.79 -8.57 8.32
N GLY A 83 4.22 -9.73 8.84
CA GLY A 83 3.36 -10.73 9.49
C GLY A 83 2.90 -10.32 10.88
N GLU A 84 3.74 -9.58 11.61
CA GLU A 84 3.49 -9.11 12.97
C GLU A 84 3.22 -7.61 13.00
N ASP A 85 2.60 -7.12 14.07
CA ASP A 85 2.46 -5.68 14.30
C ASP A 85 3.71 -5.15 15.01
N HIS A 86 4.42 -4.26 14.32
CA HIS A 86 5.60 -3.56 14.81
C HIS A 86 5.39 -2.03 14.80
N SER A 87 4.15 -1.55 14.84
CA SER A 87 3.81 -0.11 14.82
C SER A 87 4.59 0.73 15.86
N ARG A 88 4.90 0.15 17.02
CA ARG A 88 5.71 0.79 18.08
C ARG A 88 7.21 0.87 17.78
N ARG A 89 7.71 0.07 16.84
CA ARG A 89 9.14 -0.03 16.46
C ARG A 89 9.24 -0.27 14.95
N ILE A 90 9.04 0.79 14.17
CA ILE A 90 8.91 0.75 12.71
C ILE A 90 10.11 0.04 12.05
N ASN A 91 11.31 0.22 12.58
CA ASN A 91 12.52 -0.43 12.10
C ASN A 91 12.47 -1.98 12.13
N ARG A 92 11.57 -2.59 12.89
CA ARG A 92 11.38 -4.05 12.89
C ARG A 92 10.58 -4.55 11.69
N TYR A 93 9.88 -3.68 10.96
CA TYR A 93 9.18 -4.07 9.73
C TYR A 93 10.13 -4.38 8.58
N VAL A 94 11.39 -3.97 8.65
CA VAL A 94 12.33 -4.11 7.54
C VAL A 94 13.75 -4.34 8.03
N THR A 95 14.43 -5.28 7.38
CA THR A 95 15.88 -5.43 7.46
C THR A 95 16.48 -5.36 6.06
N ARG A 96 17.78 -5.07 5.95
CA ARG A 96 18.49 -5.07 4.66
C ARG A 96 19.76 -5.88 4.81
N THR A 97 19.93 -6.88 3.95
CA THR A 97 21.23 -7.56 3.83
C THR A 97 22.22 -6.55 3.23
N ARG A 98 23.35 -6.35 3.92
CA ARG A 98 24.45 -5.50 3.46
C ARG A 98 25.14 -6.12 2.26
#